data_AF-A0A359KPT1-F1
#
_entry.id   AF-A0A359KPT1-F1
#
_cell.length_a   1.000
_cell.length_b   1.000
_cell.length_c   1.000
_cell.angle_alpha   90.00
_cell.angle_beta   90.00
_cell.angle_gamma   90.00
#
_symmetry.space_group_name_H-M   'P 1'
#
loop_
_entity.id
_entity.type
_entity.pdbx_description
1 polymer ?
#
loop_
_entity_poly.entity_id
_entity_poly.type
_entity_poly.pdbx_seq_one_letter_code
_entity_poly.pdbx_strand_id
1 'polypeptide(L)'
;MALTAAFAGGVVARRLRVPVILGYLVAGILISPSTPGVDLNSEIVQTLAELGVAFLMFSLGAEFSLRELLRIRRIALGAGALQIVLTLTAGAAVALTLGWSG
;
A
#
# COMPACT_ATOMS: atom_id res chain seq x y z
N MET A 1 -12.57 -10.70 24.02
CA MET A 1 -11.47 -11.52 23.46
C MET A 1 -10.92 -10.92 22.17
N ALA A 2 -11.72 -10.67 21.13
CA ALA A 2 -11.25 -9.99 19.90
C ALA A 2 -10.82 -8.52 20.14
N LEU A 3 -11.61 -7.73 20.88
CA LEU A 3 -11.24 -6.34 21.21
C LEU A 3 -9.98 -6.23 22.08
N THR A 4 -9.75 -7.18 22.98
CA THR A 4 -8.57 -7.21 23.85
C THR A 4 -7.30 -7.58 23.07
N ALA A 5 -7.39 -8.48 22.10
CA ALA A 5 -6.29 -8.81 21.20
C ALA A 5 -5.97 -7.66 20.22
N ALA A 6 -6.99 -6.99 19.70
CA ALA A 6 -6.82 -5.81 18.84
C ALA A 6 -6.16 -4.64 19.58
N PHE A 7 -6.52 -4.40 20.84
CA PHE A 7 -5.92 -3.34 21.67
C PHE A 7 -4.46 -3.66 22.04
N ALA A 8 -4.16 -4.92 22.37
CA ALA A 8 -2.80 -5.37 22.66
C ALA A 8 -1.88 -5.30 21.42
N GLY A 9 -2.36 -5.76 20.26
CA GLY A 9 -1.64 -5.66 18.99
C GLY A 9 -1.38 -4.22 18.56
N GLY A 10 -2.38 -3.34 18.71
CA GLY A 10 -2.25 -1.90 18.43
C GLY A 10 -1.22 -1.19 19.31
N VAL A 11 -1.14 -1.55 20.60
CA VAL A 11 -0.16 -1.00 21.54
C VAL A 11 1.27 -1.46 21.24
N VAL A 12 1.46 -2.73 20.83
CA VAL A 12 2.76 -3.27 20.44
C VAL A 12 3.25 -2.64 19.12
N ALA A 13 2.37 -2.49 18.13
CA ALA A 13 2.69 -1.85 16.85
C ALA A 13 3.10 -0.39 17.02
N ARG A 14 2.43 0.36 17.91
CA ARG A 14 2.76 1.76 18.23
C ARG A 14 4.14 1.90 18.91
N ARG A 15 4.61 0.86 19.61
CA ARG A 15 5.89 0.87 20.34
C ARG A 15 7.11 0.67 19.43
N LEU A 16 6.91 0.14 18.21
CA LEU A 16 8.00 -0.17 17.26
C LEU A 16 8.39 1.00 16.33
N ARG A 17 7.73 2.17 16.42
CA ARG A 17 7.96 3.33 15.50
C ARG A 17 7.85 2.98 14.00
N VAL A 18 7.13 1.91 13.68
CA VAL A 18 6.91 1.47 12.30
C VAL A 18 5.76 2.29 11.71
N PRO A 19 5.82 2.70 10.42
CA PRO A 19 4.69 3.27 9.71
C PRO A 19 3.39 2.49 9.97
N VAL A 20 2.33 3.20 10.37
CA VAL A 20 1.04 2.59 10.78
C VAL A 20 0.49 1.64 9.70
N ILE A 21 0.77 1.92 8.43
CA ILE A 21 0.38 1.10 7.28
C ILE A 21 0.97 -0.32 7.32
N LEU A 22 2.19 -0.49 7.84
CA LEU A 22 2.80 -1.81 8.02
C LEU A 22 2.12 -2.58 9.15
N GLY A 23 1.63 -1.89 10.19
CA GLY A 23 0.81 -2.50 11.24
C GLY A 23 -0.51 -3.04 10.70
N TYR A 24 -1.19 -2.29 9.82
CA TYR A 24 -2.40 -2.75 9.14
C TYR A 24 -2.13 -3.94 8.20
N LEU A 25 -1.00 -3.91 7.46
CA LEU A 25 -0.59 -5.03 6.61
C LEU A 25 -0.35 -6.32 7.41
N VAL A 26 0.41 -6.23 8.50
CA VAL A 26 0.69 -7.39 9.37
C VAL A 26 -0.59 -7.94 10.00
N ALA A 27 -1.48 -7.07 10.48
CA ALA A 27 -2.78 -7.48 11.00
C ALA A 27 -3.63 -8.18 9.92
N GLY A 28 -3.64 -7.68 8.68
CA GLY A 28 -4.32 -8.32 7.54
C GLY A 28 -3.74 -9.69 7.19
N ILE A 29 -2.42 -9.85 7.24
CA ILE A 29 -1.76 -11.16 7.02
C ILE A 29 -2.11 -12.13 8.15
N LEU A 30 -2.15 -11.68 9.40
CA LEU A 30 -2.51 -12.50 10.56
C LEU A 30 -3.99 -12.89 10.60
N ILE A 31 -4.88 -12.07 10.02
CA ILE A 31 -6.34 -12.29 9.95
C ILE A 31 -6.75 -12.92 8.59
N SER A 32 -5.77 -13.19 7.72
CA SER A 32 -5.93 -13.87 6.43
C SER A 32 -6.69 -15.21 6.59
N PRO A 33 -7.42 -15.70 5.57
CA PRO A 33 -8.31 -16.88 5.58
C PRO A 33 -7.80 -18.17 6.22
N SER A 34 -6.50 -18.27 6.54
CA SER A 34 -5.93 -19.30 7.41
C SER A 34 -6.32 -19.18 8.89
N THR A 35 -7.06 -18.13 9.29
CA THR A 35 -7.52 -17.91 10.67
C THR A 35 -8.87 -18.63 10.89
N PRO A 36 -8.94 -19.67 11.75
CA PRO A 36 -10.20 -20.38 11.98
C PRO A 36 -11.22 -19.46 12.66
N GLY A 37 -12.35 -19.19 11.99
CA GLY A 37 -13.52 -18.51 12.59
C GLY A 37 -13.90 -17.13 12.05
N VAL A 38 -13.24 -16.63 11.00
CA VAL A 38 -13.57 -15.33 10.38
C VAL A 38 -13.92 -15.56 8.90
N ASP A 39 -15.21 -15.80 8.63
CA ASP A 39 -15.76 -15.85 7.27
C ASP A 39 -15.91 -14.43 6.72
N LEU A 40 -14.78 -13.83 6.31
CA LEU A 40 -14.80 -12.57 5.59
C LEU A 40 -15.18 -12.84 4.13
N ASN A 41 -16.27 -12.23 3.68
CA ASN A 41 -16.61 -12.23 2.26
C ASN A 41 -15.54 -11.40 1.52
N SER A 42 -14.62 -12.09 0.85
CA SER A 42 -13.51 -11.49 0.09
C SER A 42 -13.99 -10.44 -0.91
N GLU A 43 -15.16 -10.61 -1.49
CA GLU A 43 -15.75 -9.66 -2.45
C GLU A 43 -16.09 -8.32 -1.80
N ILE A 44 -16.68 -8.35 -0.60
CA ILE A 44 -17.01 -7.14 0.16
C ILE A 44 -15.73 -6.45 0.63
N VAL A 45 -14.76 -7.22 1.14
CA VAL A 45 -13.47 -6.68 1.59
C VAL A 45 -12.72 -6.03 0.45
N GLN A 46 -12.69 -6.65 -0.72
CA GLN A 46 -12.07 -6.10 -1.92
C GLN A 46 -12.77 -4.80 -2.36
N THR A 47 -14.10 -4.79 -2.39
CA THR A 47 -14.88 -3.59 -2.73
C THR A 47 -14.59 -2.43 -1.78
N LEU A 48 -14.52 -2.69 -0.47
CA LEU A 48 -14.18 -1.65 0.50
C LEU A 48 -12.73 -1.17 0.37
N ALA A 49 -11.79 -2.06 0.04
CA ALA A 49 -10.41 -1.70 -0.21
C ALA A 49 -10.27 -0.80 -1.45
N GLU A 50 -10.97 -1.12 -2.53
CA GLU A 50 -11.00 -0.29 -3.75
C GLU A 50 -11.58 1.11 -3.47
N LEU A 51 -12.69 1.19 -2.73
CA LEU A 51 -13.24 2.47 -2.28
C LEU A 51 -12.27 3.25 -1.39
N GLY A 52 -11.58 2.57 -0.47
CA GLY A 52 -10.56 3.17 0.39
C GLY A 52 -9.40 3.76 -0.42
N VAL A 53 -8.88 3.03 -1.41
CA VAL A 53 -7.84 3.52 -2.32
C VAL A 53 -8.35 4.69 -3.16
N ALA A 54 -9.58 4.63 -3.66
CA ALA A 54 -10.19 5.73 -4.40
C ALA A 54 -10.28 7.01 -3.55
N PHE A 55 -10.75 6.90 -2.30
CA PHE A 55 -10.79 8.04 -1.37
C PHE A 55 -9.40 8.56 -1.00
N LEU A 56 -8.41 7.68 -0.86
CA LEU A 56 -7.01 8.09 -0.62
C LEU A 56 -6.44 8.87 -1.80
N MET A 57 -6.62 8.37 -3.02
CA MET A 57 -6.17 9.06 -4.24
C MET A 57 -6.93 10.36 -4.46
N PHE A 58 -8.22 10.41 -4.12
CA PHE A 58 -9.01 11.64 -4.14
C PHE A 58 -8.50 12.67 -3.12
N SER A 59 -8.30 12.26 -1.87
CA SER A 59 -7.76 13.14 -0.82
C SER A 59 -6.38 13.67 -1.19
N LEU A 60 -5.52 12.80 -1.71
CA LEU A 60 -4.19 13.17 -2.18
C LEU A 60 -4.28 14.19 -3.33
N GLY A 61 -5.19 13.98 -4.28
CA GLY A 61 -5.46 14.93 -5.37
C GLY A 61 -6.04 16.26 -4.89
N ALA A 62 -6.88 16.27 -3.84
CA ALA A 62 -7.47 17.47 -3.27
C ALA A 62 -6.47 18.30 -2.45
N GLU A 63 -5.50 17.65 -1.81
CA GLU A 63 -4.42 18.28 -1.05
C GLU A 63 -3.38 18.93 -1.98
N PHE A 64 -3.15 18.35 -3.17
CA PHE A 64 -2.25 18.93 -4.16
C PHE A 64 -2.91 20.04 -4.97
N SER A 65 -2.33 21.25 -4.90
CA SER A 65 -2.78 22.34 -5.76
C SER A 65 -2.33 22.14 -7.22
N LEU A 66 -3.24 22.33 -8.18
CA LEU A 66 -2.92 22.25 -9.62
C LEU A 66 -1.76 23.17 -10.03
N ARG A 67 -1.60 24.31 -9.34
CA ARG A 67 -0.51 25.26 -9.58
C ARG A 67 0.84 24.69 -9.20
N GLU A 68 0.92 23.96 -8.10
CA GLU A 68 2.13 23.31 -7.64
C GLU A 68 2.52 22.16 -8.57
N LEU A 69 1.54 21.38 -9.04
CA LEU A 69 1.74 20.37 -10.08
C LEU A 69 2.33 20.97 -11.36
N LEU A 70 1.76 22.08 -11.85
CA LEU A 70 2.24 22.78 -13.04
C LEU A 70 3.66 23.36 -12.85
N ARG A 71 3.99 23.83 -11.65
CA ARG A 71 5.32 24.34 -11.30
C ARG A 71 6.39 23.26 -11.41
N ILE A 72 6.10 22.03 -10.98
CA ILE A 72 7.05 20.91 -11.01
C ILE A 72 6.90 20.02 -12.25
N ARG A 73 5.93 20.29 -13.14
CA ARG A 73 5.58 19.45 -14.30
C ARG A 73 6.77 18.95 -15.10
N ARG A 74 7.74 19.80 -15.39
CA ARG A 74 8.89 19.42 -16.24
C ARG A 74 9.80 18.39 -15.54
N ILE A 75 10.00 18.53 -14.23
CA ILE A 75 10.78 17.60 -13.42
C ILE A 75 9.94 16.33 -13.16
N ALA A 76 8.69 16.49 -12.75
CA ALA A 76 7.78 15.38 -12.47
C ALA A 76 7.57 14.47 -13.69
N LEU A 77 7.34 15.04 -14.87
CA LEU A 77 7.17 14.25 -16.11
C LEU A 77 8.50 13.72 -16.64
N GLY A 78 9.57 14.53 -16.63
CA GLY A 78 10.85 14.11 -17.18
C GLY A 78 11.58 13.11 -16.29
N ALA A 79 11.94 13.55 -15.07
CA ALA A 79 12.67 12.72 -14.13
C ALA A 79 11.81 11.57 -13.60
N GLY A 80 10.51 11.81 -13.35
CA GLY A 80 9.59 10.75 -12.91
C GLY A 80 9.42 9.64 -13.95
N ALA A 81 9.18 9.99 -15.23
CA ALA A 81 9.08 8.97 -16.28
C ALA A 81 10.40 8.21 -16.46
N LEU A 82 11.53 8.92 -16.46
CA LEU A 82 12.85 8.29 -16.55
C LEU A 82 13.10 7.35 -15.37
N GLN A 83 12.77 7.77 -14.15
CA GLN A 83 12.89 6.96 -12.94
C GLN A 83 12.01 5.71 -13.01
N ILE A 84 10.76 5.82 -13.47
CA ILE A 84 9.85 4.69 -13.64
C ILE A 84 10.46 3.68 -14.62
N VAL A 85 10.90 4.13 -15.80
CA VAL A 85 11.51 3.27 -16.82
C VAL A 85 12.77 2.60 -16.29
N LEU A 86 13.64 3.35 -15.61
CA LEU A 86 14.87 2.80 -15.03
C LEU A 86 14.57 1.77 -13.95
N THR A 87 13.63 2.04 -13.06
CA THR A 87 13.27 1.12 -11.96
C THR A 87 12.63 -0.14 -12.51
N LEU A 88 11.77 -0.01 -13.53
CA LEU A 88 11.10 -1.13 -14.17
C LEU A 88 12.10 -2.01 -14.93
N THR A 89 13.00 -1.41 -15.71
CA THR A 89 14.04 -2.16 -16.44
C THR A 89 15.05 -2.80 -15.50
N ALA A 90 15.49 -2.11 -14.44
CA ALA A 90 16.36 -2.67 -13.42
C ALA A 90 15.68 -3.84 -12.67
N GLY A 91 14.42 -3.66 -12.26
CA GLY A 91 13.64 -4.72 -11.62
C GLY A 91 13.45 -5.93 -12.52
N ALA A 92 13.12 -5.72 -13.79
CA ALA A 92 13.01 -6.78 -14.79
C ALA A 92 14.35 -7.50 -15.02
N ALA A 93 15.46 -6.76 -15.12
CA ALA A 93 16.79 -7.35 -15.28
C ALA A 93 17.16 -8.25 -14.09
N VAL A 94 16.85 -7.82 -12.85
CA VAL A 94 17.07 -8.63 -11.63
C VAL A 94 16.13 -9.84 -11.60
N ALA A 95 14.87 -9.70 -12.01
CA ALA A 95 13.95 -10.83 -12.09
C ALA A 95 14.47 -11.90 -13.07
N LEU A 96 14.96 -11.48 -14.24
CA LEU A 96 15.53 -12.39 -15.24
C LEU A 96 16.81 -13.09 -14.75
N THR A 97 17.69 -12.41 -14.00
CA THR A 97 18.89 -13.06 -13.42
C THR A 97 18.56 -14.04 -12.30
N LEU A 98 17.44 -13.83 -11.60
CA LEU A 98 16.90 -14.78 -10.61
C LEU A 98 16.12 -15.95 -11.25
N GLY A 99 16.07 -16.01 -12.59
CA GLY A 99 15.38 -17.08 -13.32
C GLY A 99 13.86 -16.97 -13.29
N TRP A 100 13.31 -15.81 -12.90
CA TRP A 100 11.89 -15.51 -13.10
C TRP A 100 11.64 -15.22 -14.58
N SER A 101 11.43 -16.29 -15.34
CA SER A 101 10.92 -16.23 -16.71
C SER A 101 9.41 -16.47 -16.68
N GLY A 102 8.61 -15.40 -16.53
CA GLY A 102 7.14 -15.43 -16.66
C GLY A 102 6.39 -15.01 -15.40
#